data_AF-A0A972UCZ4-F1
#
_entry.id   AF-A0A972UCZ4-F1
#
_cell.length_a   1.000
_cell.length_b   1.000
_cell.length_c   1.000
_cell.angle_alpha   90.00
_cell.angle_beta   90.00
_cell.angle_gamma   90.00
#
_symmetry.space_group_name_H-M   'P 1'
#
loop_
_entity.id
_entity.type
_entity.pdbx_description
1 polymer ?
#
loop_
_entity_poly.entity_id
_entity_poly.type
_entity_poly.pdbx_seq_one_letter_code
_entity_poly.pdbx_strand_id
1 'polypeptide(L)'
;MNAQTEMNRKAGRDSEKEIAELKSRIASQDIELTRVSTAIAEKTTALRNLLDQIYALEIDPTQKRQMTDACLSLIETETIEKRLNIELTESDSVFLSKLQKKHPNLNQRELRISLLVKLNYDTREIARSVGISTRGMESIRYRMHKKLGLGKHQSIKTYLSDLAVTM
;
A
#
# COMPACT_ATOMS: atom_id res chain seq x y z
N MET A 1 -20.69 -31.19 39.01
CA MET A 1 -19.34 -30.63 39.26
C MET A 1 -18.32 -31.07 38.20
N ASN A 2 -18.31 -32.34 37.76
CA ASN A 2 -17.31 -32.86 36.79
C ASN A 2 -17.48 -32.39 35.33
N ALA A 3 -18.72 -32.18 34.85
CA ALA A 3 -18.96 -31.77 33.47
C ALA A 3 -18.46 -30.34 33.15
N GLN A 4 -18.56 -29.41 34.11
CA GLN A 4 -18.11 -28.02 33.92
C GLN A 4 -16.58 -27.93 33.91
N THR A 5 -15.89 -28.69 34.76
CA THR A 5 -14.42 -28.76 34.78
C THR A 5 -13.87 -29.44 33.54
N GLU A 6 -14.57 -30.43 32.99
CA GLU A 6 -14.19 -31.09 31.74
C GLU A 6 -14.41 -30.18 30.52
N MET A 7 -15.53 -29.44 30.49
CA MET A 7 -15.81 -28.44 29.46
C MET A 7 -14.79 -27.29 29.49
N ASN A 8 -14.44 -26.78 30.67
CA ASN A 8 -13.42 -25.74 30.82
C ASN A 8 -12.02 -26.25 30.42
N ARG A 9 -11.69 -27.52 30.71
CA ARG A 9 -10.43 -28.14 30.26
C ARG A 9 -10.38 -28.34 28.75
N LYS A 10 -11.50 -28.69 28.12
CA LYS A 10 -11.59 -28.81 26.66
C LYS A 10 -11.45 -27.44 26.01
N ALA A 11 -12.18 -26.44 26.48
CA ALA A 11 -12.07 -25.06 26.00
C ALA A 11 -10.63 -24.50 26.13
N GLY A 12 -9.95 -24.77 27.25
CA GLY A 12 -8.54 -24.39 27.43
C GLY A 12 -7.60 -25.03 26.41
N ARG A 13 -7.76 -26.34 26.15
CA ARG A 13 -6.98 -27.05 25.12
C ARG A 13 -7.25 -26.53 23.71
N ASP A 14 -8.50 -26.24 23.40
CA ASP A 14 -8.90 -25.71 22.09
C ASP A 14 -8.29 -24.30 21.88
N SER A 15 -8.31 -23.43 22.91
CA SER A 15 -7.65 -22.12 22.88
C SER A 15 -6.12 -22.22 22.78
N GLU A 16 -5.48 -23.13 23.52
CA GLU A 16 -4.03 -23.35 23.43
C GLU A 16 -3.61 -23.82 22.03
N LYS A 17 -4.40 -24.71 21.42
CA LYS A 17 -4.20 -25.16 20.04
C LYS A 17 -4.33 -24.01 19.06
N GLU A 18 -5.38 -23.19 19.18
CA GLU A 18 -5.58 -22.01 18.33
C GLU A 18 -4.43 -21.00 18.47
N ILE A 19 -3.95 -20.75 19.70
CA ILE A 19 -2.78 -19.89 19.96
C ILE A 19 -1.53 -20.45 19.27
N ALA A 20 -1.29 -21.76 19.36
CA ALA A 20 -0.14 -22.40 18.72
C ALA A 20 -0.21 -22.30 17.19
N GLU A 21 -1.39 -22.52 16.60
CA GLU A 21 -1.64 -22.39 15.16
C GLU A 21 -1.44 -20.94 14.69
N LEU A 22 -1.97 -19.95 15.41
CA LEU A 22 -1.79 -18.54 15.12
C LEU A 22 -0.32 -18.12 15.23
N LYS A 23 0.40 -18.56 16.25
CA LYS A 23 1.85 -18.30 16.39
C LYS A 23 2.66 -18.88 15.24
N SER A 24 2.34 -20.10 14.81
CA SER A 24 2.98 -20.73 13.65
C SER A 24 2.74 -19.94 12.36
N ARG A 25 1.49 -19.50 12.14
CA ARG A 25 1.14 -18.65 11.00
C ARG A 25 1.87 -17.32 11.01
N ILE A 26 1.96 -16.64 12.16
CA ILE A 26 2.73 -15.40 12.30
C ILE A 26 4.20 -15.65 11.94
N ALA A 27 4.81 -16.70 12.48
CA ALA A 27 6.21 -17.02 12.19
C ALA A 27 6.45 -17.29 10.70
N SER A 28 5.55 -18.00 10.01
CA SER A 28 5.66 -18.19 8.55
C SER A 28 5.53 -16.88 7.78
N GLN A 29 4.61 -16.00 8.20
CA GLN A 29 4.43 -14.69 7.58
C GLN A 29 5.64 -13.78 7.79
N ASP A 30 6.28 -13.84 8.97
CA ASP A 30 7.49 -13.08 9.26
C ASP A 30 8.67 -13.50 8.37
N ILE A 31 8.81 -14.81 8.11
CA ILE A 31 9.82 -15.33 7.19
C ILE A 31 9.56 -14.84 5.75
N GLU A 32 8.32 -14.92 5.28
CA GLU A 32 7.94 -14.42 3.96
C GLU A 32 8.16 -12.91 3.82
N LEU A 33 7.75 -12.13 4.82
CA LEU A 33 7.97 -10.68 4.87
C LEU A 33 9.45 -10.34 4.82
N THR A 34 10.29 -11.08 5.55
CA THR A 34 11.75 -10.90 5.53
C THR A 34 12.30 -11.17 4.14
N ARG A 35 11.90 -12.29 3.51
CA ARG A 35 12.33 -12.66 2.15
C ARG A 35 11.95 -11.60 1.13
N VAL A 36 10.70 -11.12 1.16
CA VAL A 36 10.20 -10.06 0.28
C VAL A 36 10.96 -8.75 0.53
N SER A 37 11.18 -8.38 1.79
CA SER A 37 11.93 -7.17 2.15
C SER A 37 13.38 -7.19 1.66
N THR A 38 14.03 -8.35 1.73
CA THR A 38 15.39 -8.54 1.19
C THR A 38 15.42 -8.41 -0.33
N ALA A 39 14.51 -9.08 -1.04
CA ALA A 39 14.43 -9.00 -2.50
C ALA A 39 14.20 -7.56 -3.00
N ILE A 40 13.34 -6.81 -2.30
CA ILE A 40 13.12 -5.37 -2.53
C ILE A 40 14.42 -4.59 -2.33
N ALA A 41 15.13 -4.79 -1.21
CA ALA A 41 16.38 -4.08 -0.95
C ALA A 41 17.48 -4.35 -2.00
N GLU A 42 17.59 -5.61 -2.46
CA GLU A 42 18.49 -6.00 -3.54
C GLU A 42 18.12 -5.34 -4.86
N LYS A 43 16.83 -5.32 -5.22
CA LYS A 43 16.31 -4.65 -6.41
C LYS A 43 16.60 -3.15 -6.39
N THR A 44 16.35 -2.46 -5.27
CA THR A 44 16.68 -1.03 -5.13
C THR A 44 18.17 -0.79 -5.35
N THR A 45 19.02 -1.66 -4.79
CA THR A 45 20.48 -1.54 -4.91
C THR A 45 20.93 -1.74 -6.36
N ALA A 46 20.37 -2.72 -7.06
CA ALA A 46 20.63 -2.96 -8.48
C ALA A 46 20.24 -1.74 -9.34
N LEU A 47 19.08 -1.13 -9.09
CA LEU A 47 18.63 0.08 -9.81
C LEU A 47 19.56 1.28 -9.57
N ARG A 48 20.09 1.44 -8.35
CA ARG A 48 21.09 2.49 -8.06
C ARG A 48 22.41 2.24 -8.79
N ASN A 49 22.90 1.00 -8.78
CA ASN A 49 24.11 0.65 -9.52
C ASN A 49 23.94 0.89 -11.03
N LEU A 50 22.75 0.61 -11.59
CA LEU A 50 22.43 0.91 -12.99
C LEU A 50 22.42 2.42 -13.26
N LEU A 51 21.87 3.23 -12.34
CA LEU A 51 21.93 4.70 -12.45
C LEU A 51 23.38 5.19 -12.51
N ASP A 52 24.25 4.70 -11.62
CA ASP A 52 25.66 5.08 -11.59
C ASP A 52 26.37 4.72 -12.91
N GLN A 53 26.07 3.54 -13.47
CA GLN A 53 26.57 3.13 -14.78
C GLN A 53 26.06 4.05 -15.90
N ILE A 54 24.76 4.36 -15.92
CA ILE A 54 24.16 5.27 -16.91
C ILE A 54 24.79 6.66 -16.83
N TYR A 55 25.03 7.18 -15.62
CA TYR A 55 25.68 8.48 -15.45
C TYR A 55 27.10 8.51 -16.01
N ALA A 56 27.85 7.40 -15.89
CA ALA A 56 29.22 7.28 -16.41
C ALA A 56 29.30 7.12 -17.94
N LEU A 57 28.23 6.68 -18.62
CA LEU A 57 28.22 6.51 -20.08
C LEU A 57 28.24 7.85 -20.83
N GLU A 58 29.09 8.00 -21.82
CA GLU A 58 29.04 9.13 -22.75
C GLU A 58 28.07 8.85 -23.90
N ILE A 59 26.78 8.99 -23.62
CA ILE A 59 25.68 8.80 -24.59
C ILE A 59 24.89 10.10 -24.76
N ASP A 60 24.01 10.12 -25.77
CA ASP A 60 23.11 11.24 -26.04
C ASP A 60 22.37 11.69 -24.76
N PRO A 61 22.36 13.01 -24.44
CA PRO A 61 21.72 13.52 -23.23
C PRO A 61 20.23 13.18 -23.10
N THR A 62 19.52 13.10 -24.23
CA THR A 62 18.08 12.77 -24.23
C THR A 62 17.88 11.30 -23.87
N GLN A 63 18.65 10.40 -24.49
CA GLN A 63 18.63 8.98 -24.16
C GLN A 63 19.07 8.73 -22.71
N LYS A 64 20.15 9.39 -22.26
CA LYS A 64 20.60 9.31 -20.86
C LYS A 64 19.47 9.68 -19.91
N ARG A 65 18.81 10.82 -20.17
CA ARG A 65 17.69 11.28 -19.35
C ARG A 65 16.53 10.29 -19.32
N GLN A 66 16.14 9.74 -20.47
CA GLN A 66 15.08 8.73 -20.54
C GLN A 66 15.40 7.50 -19.68
N MET A 67 16.64 7.01 -19.73
CA MET A 67 17.09 5.87 -18.93
C MET A 67 17.14 6.19 -17.44
N THR A 68 17.67 7.36 -17.06
CA THR A 68 17.71 7.78 -15.64
C THR A 68 16.31 7.99 -15.09
N ASP A 69 15.41 8.61 -15.85
CA ASP A 69 14.02 8.87 -15.42
C ASP A 69 13.28 7.54 -15.21
N ALA A 70 13.49 6.53 -16.06
CA ALA A 70 12.93 5.19 -15.89
C ALA A 70 13.43 4.51 -14.60
N CYS A 71 14.74 4.55 -14.32
CA CYS A 71 15.29 3.99 -13.08
C CYS A 71 14.78 4.72 -11.83
N LEU A 72 14.68 6.05 -11.88
CA LEU A 72 14.15 6.85 -10.78
C LEU A 72 12.67 6.55 -10.52
N SER A 73 11.86 6.39 -11.57
CA SER A 73 10.44 5.98 -11.47
C SER A 73 10.28 4.63 -10.76
N LEU A 74 11.14 3.65 -11.09
CA LEU A 74 11.12 2.34 -10.44
C LEU A 74 11.52 2.40 -8.96
N ILE A 75 12.53 3.20 -8.61
CA ILE A 75 12.95 3.42 -7.22
C ILE A 75 11.85 4.14 -6.41
N GLU A 76 11.20 5.13 -7.02
CA GLU A 76 10.08 5.84 -6.41
C GLU A 76 8.91 4.88 -6.12
N THR A 77 8.55 4.04 -7.10
CA THR A 77 7.51 3.01 -6.95
C THR A 77 7.79 2.11 -5.74
N GLU A 78 9.00 1.56 -5.67
CA GLU A 78 9.42 0.68 -4.58
C GLU A 78 9.41 1.39 -3.20
N THR A 79 9.77 2.67 -3.19
CA THR A 79 9.70 3.50 -1.98
C THR A 79 8.25 3.68 -1.51
N ILE A 80 7.32 3.88 -2.43
CA ILE A 80 5.89 4.04 -2.11
C ILE A 80 5.30 2.69 -1.67
N GLU A 81 5.62 1.59 -2.35
CA GLU A 81 5.20 0.24 -1.98
C GLU A 81 5.58 -0.08 -0.53
N LYS A 82 6.85 0.13 -0.17
CA LYS A 82 7.35 -0.08 1.20
C LYS A 82 6.63 0.80 2.22
N ARG A 83 6.36 2.06 1.88
CA ARG A 83 5.72 3.03 2.77
C ARG A 83 4.24 2.74 3.01
N LEU A 84 3.55 2.21 1.99
CA LEU A 84 2.12 1.92 2.04
C LEU A 84 1.79 0.45 2.34
N ASN A 85 2.80 -0.41 2.30
CA ASN A 85 2.69 -1.86 2.45
C ASN A 85 1.67 -2.46 1.47
N ILE A 86 1.86 -2.15 0.18
CA ILE A 86 1.05 -2.60 -0.96
C ILE A 86 1.95 -2.76 -2.19
N GLU A 87 1.63 -3.70 -3.07
CA GLU A 87 2.25 -3.79 -4.40
C GLU A 87 1.59 -2.80 -5.36
N LEU A 88 2.39 -2.19 -6.24
CA LEU A 88 1.99 -1.14 -7.15
C LEU A 88 2.42 -1.46 -8.58
N THR A 89 1.55 -1.15 -9.54
CA THR A 89 2.02 -0.94 -10.91
C THR A 89 2.70 0.42 -11.02
N GLU A 90 3.50 0.62 -12.07
CA GLU A 90 4.07 1.95 -12.37
C GLU A 90 2.97 3.02 -12.48
N SER A 91 1.81 2.67 -13.07
CA SER A 91 0.67 3.57 -13.16
C SER A 91 0.08 3.97 -11.79
N ASP A 92 0.12 3.06 -10.82
CA ASP A 92 -0.36 3.33 -9.47
C ASP A 92 0.61 4.22 -8.69
N SER A 93 1.92 3.99 -8.88
CA SER A 93 2.97 4.84 -8.33
C SER A 93 2.86 6.27 -8.84
N VAL A 94 2.79 6.46 -10.16
CA VAL A 94 2.64 7.78 -10.78
C VAL A 94 1.37 8.49 -10.27
N PHE A 95 0.26 7.77 -10.18
CA PHE A 95 -0.97 8.29 -9.60
C PHE A 95 -0.79 8.74 -8.14
N LEU A 96 -0.17 7.91 -7.30
CA LEU A 96 0.05 8.21 -5.89
C LEU A 96 1.00 9.40 -5.69
N SER A 97 2.05 9.51 -6.49
CA SER A 97 2.95 10.67 -6.50
C SER A 97 2.23 11.94 -6.93
N LYS A 98 1.42 11.89 -7.99
CA LYS A 98 0.56 13.01 -8.43
C LYS A 98 -0.43 13.42 -7.33
N LEU A 99 -1.08 12.45 -6.70
CA LEU A 99 -2.04 12.67 -5.63
C LEU A 99 -1.38 13.32 -4.42
N GLN A 100 -0.23 12.81 -3.98
CA GLN A 100 0.50 13.33 -2.83
C GLN A 100 1.05 14.74 -3.09
N LYS A 101 1.53 15.01 -4.31
CA LYS A 101 1.97 16.35 -4.71
C LYS A 101 0.83 17.37 -4.69
N LYS A 102 -0.35 16.99 -5.17
CA LYS A 102 -1.53 17.86 -5.20
C LYS A 102 -2.18 18.02 -3.82
N HIS A 103 -2.12 16.97 -2.99
CA HIS A 103 -2.76 16.90 -1.68
C HIS A 103 -1.78 16.42 -0.60
N PRO A 104 -0.80 17.25 -0.20
CA PRO A 104 0.25 16.86 0.74
C PRO A 104 -0.28 16.54 2.15
N ASN A 105 -1.50 16.96 2.47
CA ASN A 105 -2.15 16.74 3.78
C ASN A 105 -2.81 15.35 3.92
N LEU A 106 -2.77 14.52 2.86
CA LEU A 106 -3.21 13.13 2.93
C LEU A 106 -2.15 12.29 3.66
N ASN A 107 -2.57 11.55 4.67
CA ASN A 107 -1.68 10.60 5.34
C ASN A 107 -1.58 9.27 4.57
N GLN A 108 -0.65 8.41 4.98
CA GLN A 108 -0.42 7.11 4.32
C GLN A 108 -1.68 6.24 4.24
N ARG A 109 -2.51 6.26 5.28
CA ARG A 109 -3.76 5.49 5.31
C ARG A 109 -4.75 6.02 4.27
N GLU A 110 -4.87 7.34 4.13
CA GLU A 110 -5.75 7.98 3.15
C GLU A 110 -5.24 7.80 1.72
N LEU A 111 -3.91 7.78 1.51
CA LEU A 111 -3.31 7.44 0.21
C LEU A 111 -3.63 5.99 -0.19
N ARG A 112 -3.46 5.03 0.73
CA ARG A 112 -3.82 3.62 0.49
C ARG A 112 -5.31 3.47 0.17
N ILE A 113 -6.18 4.13 0.93
CA ILE A 113 -7.62 4.15 0.65
C ILE A 113 -7.92 4.76 -0.72
N SER A 114 -7.25 5.85 -1.10
CA SER A 114 -7.45 6.49 -2.40
C SER A 114 -7.11 5.55 -3.55
N LEU A 115 -6.01 4.80 -3.43
CA LEU A 115 -5.67 3.77 -4.41
C LEU A 115 -6.77 2.70 -4.52
N LEU A 116 -7.23 2.16 -3.38
CA LEU A 116 -8.28 1.13 -3.40
C LEU A 116 -9.60 1.66 -4.00
N VAL A 117 -9.94 2.92 -3.75
CA VAL A 117 -11.09 3.57 -4.41
C VAL A 117 -10.89 3.69 -5.92
N LYS A 118 -9.68 4.08 -6.37
CA LYS A 118 -9.32 4.16 -7.80
C LYS A 118 -9.37 2.80 -8.48
N LEU A 119 -8.96 1.74 -7.77
CA LEU A 119 -9.02 0.34 -8.22
C LEU A 119 -10.42 -0.28 -8.12
N ASN A 120 -11.45 0.51 -7.79
CA ASN A 120 -12.85 0.10 -7.76
C ASN A 120 -13.18 -0.98 -6.70
N TYR A 121 -12.44 -1.05 -5.59
CA TYR A 121 -12.81 -1.92 -4.46
C TYR A 121 -14.07 -1.43 -3.75
N ASP A 122 -14.84 -2.37 -3.21
CA ASP A 122 -16.05 -2.05 -2.46
C ASP A 122 -15.74 -1.39 -1.12
N THR A 123 -16.62 -0.48 -0.67
CA THR A 123 -16.43 0.22 0.62
C THR A 123 -16.30 -0.75 1.80
N ARG A 124 -16.98 -1.89 1.73
CA ARG A 124 -16.89 -2.97 2.73
C ARG A 124 -15.53 -3.67 2.69
N GLU A 125 -14.98 -3.91 1.50
CA GLU A 125 -13.67 -4.53 1.33
C GLU A 125 -12.54 -3.61 1.80
N ILE A 126 -12.63 -2.33 1.44
CA ILE A 126 -11.69 -1.29 1.90
C ILE A 126 -11.71 -1.21 3.42
N ALA A 127 -12.91 -1.14 4.03
CA ALA A 127 -13.06 -1.06 5.49
C ALA A 127 -12.43 -2.27 6.19
N ARG A 128 -12.64 -3.48 5.67
CA ARG A 128 -11.99 -4.71 6.18
C ARG A 128 -10.47 -4.66 6.03
N SER A 129 -9.98 -4.28 4.86
CA SER A 129 -8.53 -4.21 4.56
C SER A 129 -7.80 -3.23 5.49
N VAL A 130 -8.42 -2.11 5.83
CA VAL A 130 -7.85 -1.09 6.71
C VAL A 130 -8.27 -1.23 8.18
N GLY A 131 -8.94 -2.33 8.55
CA GLY A 131 -9.27 -2.69 9.94
C GLY A 131 -10.28 -1.77 10.63
N ILE A 132 -11.32 -1.30 9.94
CA ILE A 132 -12.38 -0.44 10.51
C ILE A 132 -13.79 -0.90 10.13
N SER A 133 -14.78 -0.36 10.84
CA SER A 133 -16.18 -0.50 10.47
C SER A 133 -16.52 0.35 9.24
N THR A 134 -17.62 0.00 8.57
CA THR A 134 -18.21 0.79 7.49
C THR A 134 -18.54 2.23 7.94
N ARG A 135 -19.03 2.41 9.17
CA ARG A 135 -19.24 3.73 9.77
C ARG A 135 -17.93 4.51 9.97
N GLY A 136 -16.85 3.83 10.35
CA GLY A 136 -15.51 4.44 10.40
C GLY A 136 -15.05 4.90 9.01
N MET A 137 -15.37 4.11 7.98
CA MET A 137 -15.06 4.42 6.59
C MET A 137 -15.82 5.66 6.09
N GLU A 138 -17.09 5.84 6.47
CA GLU A 138 -17.85 7.06 6.17
C GLU A 138 -17.18 8.32 6.76
N SER A 139 -16.73 8.24 8.02
CA SER A 139 -16.01 9.33 8.68
C SER A 139 -14.70 9.68 7.94
N ILE A 140 -13.97 8.66 7.46
CA ILE A 140 -12.78 8.86 6.63
C ILE A 140 -13.16 9.53 5.30
N ARG A 141 -14.19 9.05 4.59
CA ARG A 141 -14.63 9.65 3.32
C ARG A 141 -14.98 11.11 3.49
N TYR A 142 -15.68 11.48 4.57
CA TYR A 142 -15.99 12.88 4.87
C TYR A 142 -14.72 13.74 5.04
N ARG A 143 -13.73 13.24 5.79
CA ARG A 143 -12.46 13.95 5.96
C ARG A 143 -11.67 14.04 4.66
N MET A 144 -11.60 12.95 3.90
CA MET A 144 -10.94 12.93 2.59
C MET A 144 -11.60 13.92 1.63
N HIS A 145 -12.93 13.97 1.60
CA HIS A 145 -13.69 14.90 0.76
C HIS A 145 -13.26 16.36 1.02
N LYS A 146 -13.15 16.75 2.29
CA LYS A 146 -12.61 18.06 2.70
C LYS A 146 -11.15 18.27 2.31
N LYS A 147 -10.28 17.29 2.58
CA LYS A 147 -8.85 17.38 2.27
C LYS A 147 -8.57 17.48 0.77
N LEU A 148 -9.40 16.81 -0.04
CA LEU A 148 -9.33 16.83 -1.49
C LEU A 148 -9.96 18.11 -2.10
N GLY A 149 -10.59 18.96 -1.27
CA GLY A 149 -11.23 20.20 -1.72
C GLY A 149 -12.48 19.98 -2.57
N LEU A 150 -13.20 18.87 -2.36
CA LEU A 150 -14.33 18.50 -3.20
C LEU A 150 -15.61 19.25 -2.82
N GLY A 151 -16.42 19.58 -3.82
CA GLY A 151 -17.76 20.16 -3.64
C GLY A 151 -18.80 19.11 -3.17
N LYS A 152 -19.93 19.56 -2.61
CA LYS A 152 -20.96 18.67 -1.98
C LYS A 152 -21.40 17.47 -2.84
N HIS A 153 -21.44 17.62 -4.16
CA HIS A 153 -21.90 16.58 -5.09
C HIS A 153 -20.76 15.93 -5.87
N GLN A 154 -19.51 16.28 -5.58
CA GLN A 154 -18.35 15.67 -6.24
C GLN A 154 -18.00 14.33 -5.59
N SER A 155 -17.86 13.32 -6.42
CA SER A 155 -17.46 11.98 -6.02
C SER A 155 -15.94 11.91 -5.88
N ILE A 156 -15.46 11.42 -4.73
CA ILE A 156 -14.04 11.09 -4.52
C ILE A 156 -13.56 10.13 -5.62
N LYS A 157 -14.38 9.13 -5.99
CA LYS A 157 -13.99 8.14 -6.99
C LYS A 157 -13.71 8.81 -8.34
N THR A 158 -14.65 9.63 -8.82
CA THR A 158 -14.50 10.35 -10.10
C THR A 158 -13.28 11.25 -10.08
N TYR A 159 -13.11 12.04 -9.01
CA TYR A 159 -11.94 12.89 -8.84
C TYR A 159 -10.61 12.12 -8.93
N LEU A 160 -10.51 10.97 -8.25
CA LEU A 160 -9.29 10.16 -8.25
C LEU A 160 -9.05 9.51 -9.62
N SER A 161 -10.11 9.06 -10.31
CA SER A 161 -10.01 8.52 -11.66
C SER A 161 -9.52 9.58 -12.66
N ASP A 162 -10.09 10.79 -12.62
CA ASP A 162 -9.69 11.89 -13.51
C ASP A 162 -8.22 12.28 -13.28
N LEU A 163 -7.79 12.32 -12.01
CA LEU A 163 -6.41 12.61 -11.65
C LEU A 163 -5.43 11.55 -12.18
N ALA A 164 -5.85 10.28 -12.25
CA ALA A 164 -5.01 9.20 -12.75
C ALA A 164 -4.80 9.24 -14.28
N VAL A 165 -5.80 9.72 -15.03
CA VAL A 165 -5.77 9.77 -16.51
C VAL A 165 -5.11 11.05 -17.04
N THR A 166 -5.08 12.11 -16.25
CA THR A 166 -4.46 13.38 -16.66
C THR A 166 -2.94 13.18 -16.82
N MET A 167 -2.44 13.27 -18.06
CA MET A 167 -1.01 13.13 -18.41
C MET A 167 -0.14 14.19 -17.72
#